data_AF-A0A0B0D0E3-F1
#
_entry.id   AF-A0A0B0D0E3-F1
#
_cell.length_a   1.000
_cell.length_b   1.000
_cell.length_c   1.000
_cell.angle_alpha   90.00
_cell.angle_beta   90.00
_cell.angle_gamma   90.00
#
_symmetry.space_group_name_H-M   'P 1'
#
loop_
_entity.id
_entity.type
_entity.pdbx_description
1 polymer ?
#
loop_
_entity_poly.entity_id
_entity_poly.type
_entity_poly.pdbx_seq_one_letter_code
_entity_poly.pdbx_strand_id
1 'polypeptide(L)'
;VEDSSFTSGRRGVAGTIFVHKLAGAKADTGASLSEVKGVAEKVIANVRSMGVALSPCIMPASGEPGFELADDEMEMGVGIHGEPGIETKKLASVDEIAGELIEKVLPELELSDSDEVAVMVNGMGATPEMELYVFNRKVQDILSSQGIKVYQTFVGEYMTSLEMAGCSLTVLKLDDELKELLEAPSKAPAFRK
;
A
#
# COMPACT_ATOMS: atom_id res chain seq x y z
N VAL A 1 9.53 -5.15 -4.14
CA VAL A 1 10.15 -6.49 -4.32
C VAL A 1 10.56 -6.62 -5.76
N GLU A 2 11.86 -6.61 -6.01
CA GLU A 2 12.45 -6.86 -7.33
C GLU A 2 12.65 -8.37 -7.47
N ASP A 3 12.25 -8.92 -8.63
CA ASP A 3 12.39 -10.33 -9.04
C ASP A 3 11.65 -11.36 -8.15
N SER A 4 10.33 -11.43 -8.34
CA SER A 4 9.52 -12.55 -7.86
C SER A 4 9.37 -13.62 -8.95
N SER A 5 9.06 -14.87 -8.57
CA SER A 5 8.86 -16.00 -9.49
C SER A 5 7.82 -15.73 -10.60
N PHE A 6 6.95 -14.73 -10.42
CA PHE A 6 5.87 -14.39 -11.34
C PHE A 6 5.97 -12.98 -11.95
N THR A 7 6.99 -12.18 -11.62
CA THR A 7 7.14 -10.81 -12.14
C THR A 7 8.60 -10.45 -12.34
N SER A 8 8.93 -9.95 -13.54
CA SER A 8 10.20 -9.26 -13.81
C SER A 8 10.08 -7.83 -13.28
N GLY A 9 10.89 -7.46 -12.29
CA GLY A 9 10.80 -6.16 -11.60
C GLY A 9 9.74 -6.10 -10.48
N ARG A 10 9.29 -4.87 -10.16
CA ARG A 10 8.42 -4.60 -8.99
C ARG A 10 6.95 -4.93 -9.27
N ARG A 11 6.30 -5.61 -8.33
CA ARG A 11 4.86 -5.93 -8.38
C ARG A 11 3.98 -4.69 -8.22
N GLY A 12 2.84 -4.66 -8.92
CA GLY A 12 1.76 -3.70 -8.69
C GLY A 12 0.84 -4.17 -7.57
N VAL A 13 0.68 -3.36 -6.52
CA VAL A 13 -0.13 -3.67 -5.33
C VAL A 13 -0.99 -2.44 -4.94
N ALA A 14 -1.32 -2.24 -3.66
CA ALA A 14 -2.27 -1.24 -3.17
C ALA A 14 -2.05 0.20 -3.68
N GLY A 15 -0.81 0.61 -4.00
CA GLY A 15 -0.51 1.89 -4.64
C GLY A 15 -1.22 2.14 -5.97
N THR A 16 -1.67 1.08 -6.66
CA THR A 16 -2.51 1.15 -7.87
C THR A 16 -3.81 1.92 -7.63
N ILE A 17 -4.35 1.90 -6.41
CA ILE A 17 -5.56 2.63 -6.05
C ILE A 17 -5.34 4.16 -6.15
N PHE A 18 -4.17 4.66 -5.79
CA PHE A 18 -3.82 6.06 -6.01
C PHE A 18 -3.70 6.39 -7.50
N VAL A 19 -3.13 5.49 -8.31
CA VAL A 19 -3.08 5.68 -9.77
C VAL A 19 -4.48 5.81 -10.34
N HIS A 20 -5.40 4.90 -9.97
CA HIS A 20 -6.80 4.97 -10.38
C HIS A 20 -7.48 6.28 -9.94
N LYS A 21 -7.32 6.68 -8.68
CA LYS A 21 -7.96 7.88 -8.15
C LYS A 21 -7.47 9.16 -8.85
N LEU A 22 -6.16 9.34 -8.98
CA LEU A 22 -5.58 10.58 -9.47
C LEU A 22 -5.65 10.68 -10.99
N ALA A 23 -5.38 9.60 -11.72
CA ALA A 23 -5.55 9.57 -13.18
C ALA A 23 -7.04 9.68 -13.57
N GLY A 24 -7.93 9.03 -12.82
CA GLY A 24 -9.38 9.15 -13.01
C GLY A 24 -9.88 10.56 -12.77
N ALA A 25 -9.41 11.22 -11.70
CA ALA A 25 -9.72 12.62 -11.45
C ALA A 25 -9.22 13.53 -12.58
N LYS A 26 -8.00 13.31 -13.10
CA LYS A 26 -7.48 14.08 -14.22
C LYS A 26 -8.29 13.86 -15.50
N ALA A 27 -8.75 12.64 -15.75
CA ALA A 27 -9.60 12.33 -16.89
C ALA A 27 -10.97 13.04 -16.79
N ASP A 28 -11.54 13.12 -15.58
CA ASP A 28 -12.84 13.76 -15.34
C ASP A 28 -12.82 15.28 -15.62
N THR A 29 -11.65 15.93 -15.58
CA THR A 29 -11.51 17.33 -16.00
C THR A 29 -11.55 17.52 -17.53
N GLY A 30 -11.70 16.45 -18.30
CA GLY A 30 -11.65 16.47 -19.76
C GLY A 30 -10.23 16.58 -20.33
N ALA A 31 -9.20 16.25 -19.54
CA ALA A 31 -7.81 16.27 -19.98
C ALA A 31 -7.56 15.26 -21.11
N SER A 32 -6.55 15.53 -21.93
CA SER A 32 -6.13 14.62 -22.99
C SER A 32 -5.54 13.33 -22.42
N LEU A 33 -5.51 12.27 -23.25
CA LEU A 33 -4.89 10.99 -22.88
C LEU A 33 -3.42 11.17 -22.44
N SER A 34 -2.68 12.06 -23.09
CA SER A 34 -1.28 12.34 -22.75
C SER A 34 -1.13 12.95 -21.37
N GLU A 35 -2.03 13.84 -20.97
CA GLU A 35 -2.02 14.47 -19.64
C GLU A 35 -2.44 13.47 -18.55
N VAL A 36 -3.46 12.65 -18.81
CA VAL A 36 -3.87 11.57 -17.89
C VAL A 36 -2.73 10.56 -17.69
N LYS A 37 -2.06 10.18 -18.78
CA LYS A 37 -0.87 9.33 -18.73
C LYS A 37 0.23 9.97 -17.89
N GLY A 38 0.50 11.27 -18.09
CA GLY A 38 1.51 12.00 -17.33
C GLY A 38 1.25 11.97 -15.82
N VAL A 39 -0.01 12.16 -15.40
CA VAL A 39 -0.39 12.03 -13.98
C VAL A 39 -0.19 10.59 -13.50
N ALA A 40 -0.63 9.58 -14.26
CA ALA A 40 -0.47 8.19 -13.87
C ALA A 40 1.00 7.80 -13.66
N GLU A 41 1.88 8.17 -14.60
CA GLU A 41 3.33 7.92 -14.52
C GLU A 41 3.95 8.68 -13.34
N LYS A 42 3.52 9.91 -13.08
CA LYS A 42 3.94 10.70 -11.91
C LYS A 42 3.55 10.02 -10.60
N VAL A 43 2.33 9.48 -10.48
CA VAL A 43 1.92 8.73 -9.29
C VAL A 43 2.76 7.46 -9.14
N ILE A 44 2.98 6.71 -10.22
CA ILE A 44 3.80 5.48 -10.21
C ILE A 44 5.23 5.78 -9.71
N ALA A 45 5.83 6.89 -10.16
CA ALA A 45 7.16 7.29 -9.72
C ALA A 45 7.22 7.64 -8.22
N ASN A 46 6.13 8.19 -7.66
CA ASN A 46 6.06 8.77 -6.33
C ASN A 46 5.33 7.91 -5.29
N VAL A 47 4.95 6.66 -5.64
CA VAL A 47 4.28 5.74 -4.72
C VAL A 47 5.17 4.55 -4.39
N ARG A 48 5.19 4.17 -3.11
CA ARG A 48 5.87 2.96 -2.62
C ARG A 48 4.95 2.19 -1.70
N SER A 49 4.98 0.87 -1.83
CA SER A 49 4.10 -0.03 -1.09
C SER A 49 4.84 -1.30 -0.67
N MET A 50 4.59 -1.77 0.55
CA MET A 50 5.05 -3.07 1.01
C MET A 50 4.02 -3.70 1.96
N GLY A 51 3.82 -5.01 1.81
CA GLY A 51 2.89 -5.80 2.62
C GLY A 51 3.57 -6.73 3.60
N VAL A 52 2.79 -7.25 4.54
CA VAL A 52 3.11 -8.36 5.41
C VAL A 52 1.89 -9.28 5.48
N ALA A 53 2.12 -10.60 5.51
CA ALA A 53 1.09 -11.59 5.77
C ALA A 53 1.37 -12.32 7.09
N LEU A 54 0.30 -12.55 7.85
CA LEU A 54 0.26 -13.36 9.08
C LEU A 54 -0.40 -14.72 8.83
N SER A 55 -1.11 -14.87 7.71
CA SER A 55 -1.57 -16.14 7.18
C SER A 55 -1.61 -16.06 5.66
N PRO A 56 -1.47 -17.19 4.94
CA PRO A 56 -1.71 -17.22 3.51
C PRO A 56 -3.20 -17.10 3.18
N CYS A 57 -3.53 -16.85 1.91
CA CYS A 57 -4.86 -17.13 1.36
C CYS A 57 -4.90 -18.52 0.71
N ILE A 58 -6.07 -19.12 0.65
CA ILE A 58 -6.35 -20.38 -0.04
C ILE A 58 -6.64 -20.08 -1.51
N MET A 59 -5.90 -20.74 -2.40
CA MET A 59 -6.08 -20.60 -3.83
C MET A 59 -7.35 -21.37 -4.27
N PRO A 60 -8.39 -20.71 -4.82
CA PRO A 60 -9.67 -21.36 -5.09
C PRO A 60 -9.58 -22.55 -6.05
N ALA A 61 -8.58 -22.53 -6.95
CA ALA A 61 -8.40 -23.58 -7.95
C ALA A 61 -7.78 -24.87 -7.38
N SER A 62 -6.86 -24.75 -6.42
CA SER A 62 -6.20 -25.91 -5.79
C SER A 62 -6.84 -26.31 -4.47
N GLY A 63 -7.49 -25.38 -3.76
CA GLY A 63 -7.94 -25.57 -2.38
C GLY A 63 -6.79 -25.55 -1.36
N GLU A 64 -5.59 -25.17 -1.79
CA GLU A 64 -4.37 -25.17 -0.98
C GLU A 64 -3.89 -23.74 -0.69
N PRO A 65 -3.15 -23.50 0.40
CA PRO A 65 -2.50 -22.21 0.66
C PRO A 65 -1.55 -21.77 -0.47
N GLY A 66 -1.48 -20.46 -0.73
CA GLY A 66 -0.54 -19.89 -1.70
C GLY A 66 0.95 -20.03 -1.30
N PHE A 67 1.21 -20.07 0.01
CA PHE A 67 2.50 -20.36 0.62
C PHE A 67 2.28 -20.94 2.03
N GLU A 68 3.32 -21.53 2.61
CA GLU A 68 3.29 -22.09 3.98
C GLU A 68 3.87 -21.08 4.97
N LEU A 69 3.26 -21.01 6.16
CA LEU A 69 3.68 -20.16 7.26
C LEU A 69 3.35 -20.87 8.57
N ALA A 70 4.30 -20.97 9.50
CA ALA A 70 4.00 -21.50 10.83
C ALA A 70 3.19 -20.49 11.67
N ASP A 71 2.50 -20.97 12.71
CA ASP A 71 1.65 -20.14 13.59
C ASP A 71 2.39 -18.98 14.27
N ASP A 72 3.71 -19.06 14.38
CA ASP A 72 4.57 -18.05 14.99
C ASP A 72 5.46 -17.32 13.97
N GLU A 73 5.09 -17.35 12.69
CA GLU A 73 5.79 -16.71 11.59
C GLU A 73 4.94 -15.63 10.90
N MET A 74 5.61 -14.76 10.17
CA MET A 74 5.05 -13.76 9.27
C MET A 74 5.89 -13.65 8.00
N GLU A 75 5.24 -13.29 6.90
CA GLU A 75 5.86 -13.16 5.58
C GLU A 75 5.96 -11.69 5.18
N MET A 76 7.19 -11.17 5.11
CA MET A 76 7.45 -9.78 4.75
C MET A 76 7.50 -9.61 3.24
N GLY A 77 6.92 -8.52 2.75
CA GLY A 77 6.89 -8.19 1.34
C GLY A 77 6.03 -9.14 0.52
N VAL A 78 4.91 -9.64 1.07
CA VAL A 78 3.98 -10.53 0.34
C VAL A 78 3.36 -9.85 -0.90
N GLY A 79 2.96 -10.68 -1.88
CA GLY A 79 2.17 -10.25 -3.03
C GLY A 79 0.66 -10.19 -2.74
N ILE A 80 -0.15 -10.04 -3.79
CA ILE A 80 -1.62 -10.00 -3.70
C ILE A 80 -2.29 -11.27 -4.27
N HIS A 81 -1.52 -12.21 -4.80
CA HIS A 81 -2.02 -13.49 -5.35
C HIS A 81 -1.50 -14.69 -4.55
N GLY A 82 -1.18 -14.48 -3.27
CA GLY A 82 -0.61 -15.54 -2.43
C GLY A 82 0.81 -15.92 -2.83
N GLU A 83 1.54 -15.07 -3.55
CA GLU A 83 2.97 -15.32 -3.81
C GLU A 83 3.79 -15.08 -2.54
N PRO A 84 4.83 -15.90 -2.28
CA PRO A 84 5.74 -15.65 -1.18
C PRO A 84 6.37 -14.25 -1.30
N GLY A 85 6.74 -13.73 -0.13
CA GLY A 85 7.38 -12.44 0.00
C GLY A 85 8.88 -12.51 -0.21
N ILE A 86 9.59 -11.59 0.44
CA ILE A 86 11.06 -11.53 0.41
C ILE A 86 11.70 -12.30 1.55
N GLU A 87 10.98 -12.47 2.65
CA GLU A 87 11.53 -13.00 3.90
C GLU A 87 10.41 -13.51 4.81
N THR A 88 10.49 -14.79 5.15
CA THR A 88 9.74 -15.40 6.26
C THR A 88 10.51 -15.22 7.56
N LYS A 89 9.84 -14.80 8.63
CA LYS A 89 10.47 -14.67 9.94
C LYS A 89 9.48 -14.78 11.09
N LYS A 90 9.98 -14.82 12.33
CA LYS A 90 9.13 -14.88 13.52
C LYS A 90 8.19 -13.68 13.61
N LEU A 91 6.97 -13.96 14.06
CA LEU A 91 5.95 -12.96 14.30
C LEU A 91 6.49 -11.91 15.27
N ALA A 92 6.53 -10.67 14.81
CA ALA A 92 6.98 -9.53 15.60
C ALA A 92 5.78 -8.73 16.14
N SER A 93 6.05 -7.80 17.03
CA SER A 93 5.03 -6.84 17.45
C SER A 93 4.61 -5.94 16.28
N VAL A 94 3.37 -5.44 16.33
CA VAL A 94 2.86 -4.47 15.34
C VAL A 94 3.77 -3.25 15.19
N ASP A 95 4.44 -2.85 16.29
CA ASP A 95 5.33 -1.71 16.32
C ASP A 95 6.62 -1.96 15.51
N GLU A 96 7.17 -3.17 15.60
CA GLU A 96 8.34 -3.61 14.84
C GLU A 96 7.99 -3.79 13.36
N ILE A 97 6.84 -4.41 13.06
CA ILE A 97 6.35 -4.58 11.69
C ILE A 97 6.17 -3.21 11.00
N ALA A 98 5.53 -2.25 11.68
CA ALA A 98 5.33 -0.91 11.13
C ALA A 98 6.66 -0.19 10.88
N GLY A 99 7.61 -0.30 11.81
CA GLY A 99 8.96 0.27 11.66
C GLY A 99 9.65 -0.26 10.41
N GLU A 100 9.63 -1.57 10.22
CA GLU A 100 10.29 -2.19 9.09
C GLU A 100 9.63 -1.88 7.75
N LEU A 101 8.29 -1.89 7.68
CA LEU A 101 7.61 -1.50 6.45
C LEU A 101 7.94 -0.04 6.08
N ILE A 102 8.02 0.86 7.06
CA ILE A 102 8.44 2.25 6.84
C ILE A 102 9.89 2.34 6.35
N GLU A 103 10.82 1.62 7.00
CA GLU A 103 12.24 1.60 6.63
C GLU A 103 12.47 1.10 5.19
N LYS A 104 11.59 0.23 4.68
CA LYS A 104 11.65 -0.23 3.29
C LYS A 104 11.00 0.74 2.30
N VAL A 105 9.94 1.43 2.71
CA VAL A 105 9.11 2.26 1.81
C VAL A 105 9.65 3.69 1.66
N LEU A 106 10.06 4.34 2.76
CA LEU A 106 10.41 5.77 2.76
C LEU A 106 11.70 6.12 2.02
N PRO A 107 12.82 5.38 2.16
CA PRO A 107 14.08 5.79 1.53
C PRO A 107 14.00 5.90 0.01
N GLU A 108 13.09 5.15 -0.62
CA GLU A 108 12.92 5.17 -2.07
C GLU A 108 12.07 6.33 -2.61
N LEU A 109 11.46 7.14 -1.73
CA LEU A 109 10.63 8.28 -2.12
C LEU A 109 11.41 9.60 -2.20
N GLU A 110 12.65 9.63 -1.70
CA GLU A 110 13.50 10.83 -1.70
C GLU A 110 12.73 12.08 -1.22
N LEU A 111 12.12 11.97 -0.03
CA LEU A 111 11.34 13.05 0.57
C LEU A 111 12.25 14.21 1.01
N SER A 112 11.76 15.43 0.82
CA SER A 112 12.31 16.68 1.33
C SER A 112 11.44 17.22 2.47
N ASP A 113 11.97 18.15 3.28
CA ASP A 113 11.27 18.73 4.44
C ASP A 113 9.95 19.45 4.09
N SER A 114 9.78 19.84 2.82
CA SER A 114 8.55 20.49 2.32
C SER A 114 7.51 19.51 1.79
N ASP A 115 7.88 18.24 1.58
CA ASP A 115 6.98 17.26 0.99
C ASP A 115 5.92 16.81 1.99
N GLU A 116 4.72 16.59 1.48
CA GLU A 116 3.62 15.96 2.22
C GLU A 116 3.33 14.60 1.61
N VAL A 117 2.73 13.70 2.39
CA VAL A 117 2.40 12.34 1.91
C VAL A 117 0.94 11.99 2.12
N ALA A 118 0.39 11.20 1.21
CA ALA A 118 -0.81 10.41 1.48
C ALA A 118 -0.39 9.01 1.94
N VAL A 119 -1.04 8.51 2.98
CA VAL A 119 -0.78 7.18 3.56
C VAL A 119 -2.00 6.30 3.34
N MET A 120 -1.78 5.06 2.92
CA MET A 120 -2.81 4.02 2.89
C MET A 120 -2.34 2.80 3.68
N VAL A 121 -3.06 2.49 4.74
CA VAL A 121 -2.98 1.23 5.48
C VAL A 121 -4.08 0.32 4.93
N ASN A 122 -3.65 -0.64 4.10
CA ASN A 122 -4.54 -1.54 3.39
C ASN A 122 -4.54 -2.93 4.06
N GLY A 123 -5.70 -3.39 4.50
CA GLY A 123 -5.89 -4.77 4.96
C GLY A 123 -5.86 -5.78 3.81
N MET A 124 -5.34 -6.97 4.07
CA MET A 124 -5.24 -8.03 3.06
C MET A 124 -6.48 -8.92 2.96
N GLY A 125 -7.49 -8.69 3.81
CA GLY A 125 -8.85 -9.26 3.70
C GLY A 125 -9.38 -9.91 4.97
N ALA A 126 -8.53 -10.45 5.84
CA ALA A 126 -8.95 -11.06 7.11
C ALA A 126 -8.45 -10.33 8.37
N THR A 127 -7.72 -9.23 8.21
CA THR A 127 -7.26 -8.44 9.36
C THR A 127 -8.36 -7.51 9.86
N PRO A 128 -8.77 -7.60 11.14
CA PRO A 128 -9.78 -6.71 11.71
C PRO A 128 -9.42 -5.24 11.52
N GLU A 129 -10.40 -4.42 11.18
CA GLU A 129 -10.20 -2.98 10.94
C GLU A 129 -9.55 -2.29 12.16
N MET A 130 -9.88 -2.71 13.38
CA MET A 130 -9.25 -2.19 14.61
C MET A 130 -7.74 -2.43 14.65
N GLU A 131 -7.25 -3.55 14.12
CA GLU A 131 -5.81 -3.85 14.07
C GLU A 131 -5.11 -2.98 13.02
N LEU A 132 -5.78 -2.68 11.90
CA LEU A 132 -5.28 -1.71 10.92
C LEU A 132 -5.12 -0.31 11.53
N TYR A 133 -6.04 0.12 12.40
CA TYR A 133 -5.89 1.39 13.13
C TYR A 133 -4.77 1.36 14.19
N VAL A 134 -4.53 0.22 14.85
CA VAL A 134 -3.39 0.06 15.76
C VAL A 134 -2.07 0.14 14.99
N PHE A 135 -1.98 -0.51 13.83
CA PHE A 135 -0.85 -0.39 12.92
C PHE A 135 -0.66 1.06 12.44
N ASN A 136 -1.75 1.71 11.99
CA ASN A 136 -1.71 3.10 11.54
C ASN A 136 -1.23 4.05 12.66
N ARG A 137 -1.62 3.86 13.92
CA ARG A 137 -1.11 4.68 15.04
C ARG A 137 0.42 4.73 15.02
N LYS A 138 1.06 3.55 14.93
CA LYS A 138 2.53 3.49 14.91
C LYS A 138 3.11 4.14 13.65
N VAL A 139 2.47 3.94 12.49
CA VAL A 139 2.90 4.60 11.24
C VAL A 139 2.89 6.12 11.39
N GLN A 140 1.83 6.69 11.95
CA GLN A 140 1.73 8.14 12.18
C GLN A 140 2.78 8.63 13.19
N ASP A 141 3.01 7.89 14.27
CA ASP A 141 4.05 8.24 15.27
C ASP A 141 5.44 8.30 14.62
N ILE A 142 5.79 7.32 13.80
CA ILE A 142 7.08 7.26 13.12
C ILE A 142 7.21 8.40 12.12
N LEU A 143 6.23 8.61 11.25
CA LEU A 143 6.24 9.70 10.26
C LEU A 143 6.36 11.07 10.94
N SER A 144 5.60 11.29 12.00
CA SER A 144 5.66 12.54 12.77
C SER A 144 7.01 12.74 13.45
N SER A 145 7.62 11.69 14.00
CA SER A 145 8.95 11.77 14.61
C SER A 145 10.07 12.10 13.62
N GLN A 146 9.86 11.79 12.34
CA GLN A 146 10.75 12.13 11.22
C GLN A 146 10.42 13.49 10.59
N GLY A 147 9.43 14.22 11.11
CA GLY A 147 8.99 15.52 10.57
C GLY A 147 8.17 15.43 9.27
N ILE A 148 7.78 14.24 8.85
CA ILE A 148 7.01 14.02 7.62
C ILE A 148 5.54 14.37 7.88
N LYS A 149 4.99 15.26 7.04
CA LYS A 149 3.59 15.67 7.14
C LYS A 149 2.67 14.74 6.36
N VAL A 150 1.71 14.15 7.05
CA VAL A 150 0.68 13.31 6.42
C VAL A 150 -0.51 14.19 6.04
N TYR A 151 -0.73 14.36 4.75
CA TYR A 151 -1.83 15.15 4.19
C TYR A 151 -3.17 14.44 4.37
N GLN A 152 -3.21 13.15 4.03
CA GLN A 152 -4.42 12.33 4.12
C GLN A 152 -4.06 10.88 4.41
N THR A 153 -4.86 10.24 5.27
CA THR A 153 -4.72 8.82 5.61
C THR A 153 -5.96 8.04 5.17
N PHE A 154 -5.73 6.86 4.63
CA PHE A 154 -6.73 5.87 4.24
C PHE A 154 -6.48 4.59 5.04
N VAL A 155 -7.49 4.08 5.74
CA VAL A 155 -7.40 2.83 6.50
C VAL A 155 -8.59 1.96 6.12
N GLY A 156 -8.33 0.73 5.72
CA GLY A 156 -9.38 -0.22 5.33
C GLY A 156 -8.91 -1.22 4.29
N GLU A 157 -9.86 -1.85 3.60
CA GLU A 157 -9.60 -2.84 2.56
C GLU A 157 -9.81 -2.22 1.17
N TYR A 158 -8.71 -1.88 0.50
CA TYR A 158 -8.72 -1.27 -0.83
C TYR A 158 -8.23 -2.23 -1.92
N MET A 159 -7.29 -3.12 -1.58
CA MET A 159 -6.75 -4.17 -2.43
C MET A 159 -6.40 -5.39 -1.57
N THR A 160 -7.33 -6.32 -1.45
CA THR A 160 -7.19 -7.54 -0.64
C THR A 160 -6.53 -8.68 -1.43
N SER A 161 -6.23 -9.77 -0.72
CA SER A 161 -5.84 -11.07 -1.26
C SER A 161 -6.71 -12.15 -0.61
N LEU A 162 -7.97 -12.24 -1.07
CA LEU A 162 -8.98 -13.14 -0.52
C LEU A 162 -9.07 -13.01 1.02
N GLU A 163 -8.91 -14.10 1.77
CA GLU A 163 -8.91 -14.15 3.23
C GLU A 163 -7.53 -14.07 3.88
N MET A 164 -6.52 -13.56 3.18
CA MET A 164 -5.18 -13.35 3.75
C MET A 164 -5.27 -12.43 4.98
N ALA A 165 -4.78 -12.89 6.13
CA ALA A 165 -4.54 -12.03 7.28
C ALA A 165 -3.21 -11.31 7.08
N GLY A 166 -3.22 -10.00 7.20
CA GLY A 166 -2.06 -9.15 6.96
C GLY A 166 -2.46 -7.72 6.59
N CYS A 167 -1.47 -6.87 6.39
CA CYS A 167 -1.69 -5.51 5.93
C CYS A 167 -0.56 -5.05 5.01
N SER A 168 -0.77 -3.93 4.35
CA SER A 168 0.26 -3.24 3.59
C SER A 168 0.25 -1.76 3.88
N LEU A 169 1.45 -1.19 3.90
CA LEU A 169 1.67 0.25 3.98
C LEU A 169 1.97 0.75 2.58
N THR A 170 1.23 1.77 2.16
CA THR A 170 1.50 2.54 0.94
C THR A 170 1.69 4.01 1.30
N VAL A 171 2.73 4.61 0.76
CA VAL A 171 3.02 6.04 0.90
C VAL A 171 3.15 6.65 -0.48
N LEU A 172 2.41 7.73 -0.72
CA LEU A 172 2.45 8.54 -1.93
C LEU A 172 3.02 9.91 -1.58
N LYS A 173 4.17 10.28 -2.15
CA LYS A 173 4.69 11.64 -2.12
C LYS A 173 3.77 12.55 -2.93
N LEU A 174 3.37 13.68 -2.33
CA LEU A 174 2.42 14.61 -2.92
C LEU A 174 3.08 15.92 -3.31
N ASP A 175 2.65 16.45 -4.46
CA ASP A 175 2.76 17.87 -4.77
C ASP A 175 1.36 18.50 -4.88
N ASP A 176 1.31 19.78 -5.24
CA ASP A 176 0.05 20.52 -5.28
C ASP A 176 -0.96 19.96 -6.29
N GLU A 177 -0.50 19.48 -7.46
CA GLU A 177 -1.38 18.84 -8.44
C GLU A 177 -1.93 17.52 -7.91
N LEU A 178 -1.10 16.68 -7.30
CA LEU A 178 -1.56 15.39 -6.77
C LEU A 178 -2.52 15.58 -5.60
N LYS A 179 -2.33 16.62 -4.77
CA LYS A 179 -3.27 16.99 -3.70
C LYS A 179 -4.64 17.36 -4.27
N GLU A 180 -4.68 18.26 -5.26
CA GLU A 180 -5.93 18.68 -5.91
C GLU A 180 -6.68 17.47 -6.52
N LEU A 181 -5.97 16.59 -7.21
CA LEU A 181 -6.56 15.39 -7.82
C LEU A 181 -7.01 14.34 -6.79
N LEU A 182 -6.34 14.25 -5.63
CA LEU A 182 -6.76 13.41 -4.52
C LEU A 182 -8.03 13.96 -3.84
N GLU A 183 -8.24 15.28 -3.87
CA GLU A 183 -9.43 15.96 -3.37
C GLU A 183 -10.64 15.90 -4.28
N ALA A 184 -10.43 15.77 -5.60
CA ALA A 184 -11.50 15.67 -6.56
C ALA A 184 -12.54 14.59 -6.16
N PRO A 185 -13.84 14.85 -6.36
CA PRO A 185 -14.90 13.94 -5.95
C PRO A 185 -14.79 12.59 -6.65
N SER A 186 -15.32 11.54 -6.01
CA SER A 186 -15.37 10.21 -6.59
C SER A 186 -16.64 9.49 -6.17
N LYS A 187 -17.31 8.88 -7.15
CA LYS A 187 -18.50 8.03 -6.93
C LYS A 187 -18.16 6.54 -6.92
N ALA A 188 -16.87 6.18 -7.01
CA ALA A 188 -16.43 4.79 -6.98
C ALA A 188 -16.86 4.11 -5.67
N PRO A 189 -17.50 2.92 -5.70
CA PRO A 189 -18.09 2.31 -4.51
C PRO A 189 -17.15 2.18 -3.29
N ALA A 190 -15.90 1.81 -3.52
CA ALA A 190 -14.88 1.60 -2.50
C ALA A 190 -13.94 2.80 -2.29
N PHE A 191 -14.20 3.94 -2.95
CA PHE A 191 -13.42 5.16 -2.79
C PHE A 191 -14.33 6.36 -3.05
N ARG A 192 -15.38 6.50 -2.21
CA ARG A 192 -16.31 7.63 -2.30
C ARG A 192 -15.74 8.84 -1.58
N LYS A 193 -15.74 9.98 -2.27
CA LYS A 193 -15.36 11.30 -1.74
C LYS A 193 -16.30 12.35 -2.31
#